data_AF-A0A9E5NMU0-F1
#
_entry.id   AF-A0A9E5NMU0-F1
#
_cell.length_a   1.000
_cell.length_b   1.000
_cell.length_c   1.000
_cell.angle_alpha   90.00
_cell.angle_beta   90.00
_cell.angle_gamma   90.00
#
_symmetry.space_group_name_H-M   'P 1'
#
loop_
_entity.id
_entity.type
_entity.pdbx_description
1 polymer ?
#
loop_
_entity_poly.entity_id
_entity_poly.type
_entity_poly.pdbx_seq_one_letter_code
_entity_poly.pdbx_strand_id
1 'polypeptide(L)'
;MSGSERRKAFRQFTTGVAFITTHGSKGPNVMAAEWTYNVSYDPFLISVHLGPGKATFDAVQETGEFGVNIVSEEQATAMAFAGHFTGRSVNKLSSELFDTYRGNTLGLPMIHGCLLNAECRLVNRVQMGDHTAFVGEVVDFSVDATKRPIVLFRGTRRAGPRVQRAVSVAVAGAYEGGVAGSRMTIEGELAARKRVQKLVHVSIKDPEGEEVSRGDVRTDGRGRFHLEMSIPGDSVSGVYEIRAQYRRVVGKAWVEVT
;
A
#
# COMPACT_ATOMS: atom_id res chain seq x y z
N MET A 1 25.02 22.29 9.22
CA MET A 1 24.54 20.94 9.59
C MET A 1 24.59 20.04 8.36
N SER A 2 25.29 18.92 8.45
CA SER A 2 25.38 17.93 7.37
C SER A 2 24.06 17.17 7.18
N GLY A 3 23.87 16.58 6.00
CA GLY A 3 22.69 15.74 5.73
C GLY A 3 22.60 14.51 6.63
N SER A 4 23.74 13.95 7.06
CA SER A 4 23.79 12.80 7.97
C SER A 4 23.32 13.17 9.39
N GLU A 5 23.73 14.33 9.91
CA GLU A 5 23.27 14.87 11.19
C GLU A 5 21.76 15.15 11.16
N ARG A 6 21.28 15.81 10.10
CA ARG A 6 19.84 16.07 9.91
C ARG A 6 19.04 14.76 9.90
N ARG A 7 19.52 13.74 9.19
CA ARG A 7 18.86 12.42 9.13
C ARG A 7 18.86 11.71 10.48
N LYS A 8 19.91 11.85 11.27
CA LYS A 8 19.99 11.29 12.63
C LYS A 8 18.98 11.95 13.56
N ALA A 9 18.89 13.28 13.53
CA ALA A 9 17.91 14.06 14.30
C ALA A 9 16.47 13.75 13.86
N PHE A 10 16.21 13.77 12.56
CA PHE A 10 14.90 13.45 11.96
C PHE A 10 14.40 12.06 12.37
N ARG A 11 15.29 11.09 12.55
CA ARG A 11 14.91 9.74 12.99
C ARG A 11 14.51 9.66 14.47
N GLN A 12 14.63 10.71 15.27
CA GLN A 12 14.24 10.65 16.68
C GLN A 12 12.73 10.86 16.91
N PHE A 13 11.97 11.26 15.89
CA PHE A 13 10.52 11.34 16.02
C PHE A 13 9.90 9.95 16.20
N THR A 14 8.86 9.92 17.03
CA THR A 14 8.00 8.76 17.22
C THR A 14 6.70 9.01 16.46
N THR A 15 6.30 8.08 15.61
CA THR A 15 5.17 8.26 14.67
C THR A 15 4.22 7.08 14.74
N GLY A 16 2.91 7.37 14.64
CA GLY A 16 1.95 6.38 14.20
C GLY A 16 2.05 6.16 12.69
N VAL A 17 1.36 5.15 12.16
CA VAL A 17 1.25 4.97 10.71
C VAL A 17 -0.22 4.85 10.34
N ALA A 18 -0.61 5.50 9.25
CA ALA A 18 -1.91 5.34 8.62
C ALA A 18 -1.76 4.77 7.21
N PHE A 19 -2.70 3.94 6.78
CA PHE A 19 -2.97 3.76 5.37
C PHE A 19 -3.83 4.92 4.88
N ILE A 20 -3.36 5.58 3.84
CA ILE A 20 -4.07 6.65 3.14
C ILE A 20 -4.68 6.04 1.89
N THR A 21 -5.99 5.90 1.90
CA THR A 21 -6.76 5.32 0.81
C THR A 21 -7.35 6.42 -0.05
N THR A 22 -7.31 6.24 -1.36
CA THR A 22 -7.80 7.23 -2.32
C THR A 22 -8.51 6.52 -3.45
N HIS A 23 -9.38 7.26 -4.14
CA HIS A 23 -9.90 6.94 -5.46
C HIS A 23 -9.47 8.04 -6.46
N GLY A 24 -9.76 7.88 -7.75
CA GLY A 24 -9.51 8.91 -8.76
C GLY A 24 -9.51 8.34 -10.16
N SER A 25 -9.19 9.16 -11.15
CA SER A 25 -9.11 8.80 -12.57
C SER A 25 -8.22 7.58 -12.86
N LYS A 26 -7.22 7.30 -12.01
CA LYS A 26 -6.30 6.17 -12.13
C LYS A 26 -6.69 4.95 -11.28
N GLY A 27 -7.91 4.96 -10.72
CA GLY A 27 -8.42 3.92 -9.86
C GLY A 27 -8.04 4.08 -8.38
N PRO A 28 -8.43 3.11 -7.55
CA PRO A 28 -8.20 3.15 -6.11
C PRO A 28 -6.73 2.86 -5.77
N ASN A 29 -6.25 3.44 -4.67
CA ASN A 29 -4.87 3.26 -4.21
C ASN A 29 -4.77 3.34 -2.68
N VAL A 30 -3.70 2.76 -2.14
CA VAL A 30 -3.34 2.82 -0.71
C VAL A 30 -1.88 3.18 -0.54
N MET A 31 -1.54 4.07 0.40
CA MET A 31 -0.15 4.38 0.77
C MET A 31 0.03 4.37 2.29
N ALA A 32 1.13 3.83 2.80
CA ALA A 32 1.48 4.02 4.21
C ALA A 32 2.07 5.42 4.41
N ALA A 33 1.53 6.18 5.38
CA ALA A 33 1.99 7.52 5.74
C ALA A 33 2.23 7.62 7.25
N GLU A 34 3.47 7.92 7.64
CA GLU A 34 3.83 8.19 9.04
C GLU A 34 3.41 9.59 9.50
N TRP A 35 3.38 10.56 8.59
CA TRP A 35 3.07 11.95 8.92
C TRP A 35 1.58 12.22 8.76
N THR A 36 0.83 11.60 9.67
CA THR A 36 -0.63 11.71 9.76
C THR A 36 -1.02 12.05 11.20
N TYR A 37 -1.77 13.13 11.41
CA TYR A 37 -2.02 13.68 12.74
C TYR A 37 -3.48 14.17 12.87
N ASN A 38 -4.07 14.00 14.04
CA ASN A 38 -5.27 14.77 14.41
C ASN A 38 -4.84 16.22 14.67
N VAL A 39 -5.53 17.20 14.08
CA VAL A 39 -5.14 18.62 14.16
C VAL A 39 -6.22 19.53 14.71
N SER A 40 -7.46 19.04 14.84
CA SER A 40 -8.55 19.73 15.51
C SER A 40 -9.57 18.73 16.06
N TYR A 41 -10.22 19.11 17.16
CA TYR A 41 -11.31 18.34 17.76
C TYR A 41 -12.68 18.76 17.21
N ASP A 42 -12.95 20.06 17.13
CA ASP A 42 -14.21 20.62 16.62
C ASP A 42 -13.92 21.82 15.70
N PRO A 43 -14.04 21.66 14.35
CA PRO A 43 -14.40 20.42 13.65
C PRO A 43 -13.33 19.33 13.80
N PHE A 44 -13.70 18.05 13.61
CA PHE A 44 -12.75 16.94 13.66
C PHE A 44 -11.88 16.92 12.40
N LEU A 45 -10.63 17.37 12.53
CA LEU A 45 -9.70 17.50 11.39
C LEU A 45 -8.50 16.55 11.54
N ILE A 46 -8.13 15.91 10.43
CA ILE A 46 -6.92 15.11 10.28
C ILE A 46 -6.05 15.72 9.19
N SER A 47 -4.74 15.87 9.45
CA SER A 47 -3.77 16.21 8.42
C SER A 47 -2.97 14.99 7.97
N VAL A 48 -2.70 14.90 6.67
CA VAL A 48 -1.75 13.97 6.07
C VAL A 48 -0.75 14.74 5.23
N HIS A 49 0.55 14.45 5.40
CA HIS A 49 1.62 15.15 4.70
C HIS A 49 2.15 14.29 3.56
N LEU A 50 1.89 14.72 2.33
CA LEU A 50 2.17 13.95 1.13
C LEU A 50 3.25 14.64 0.29
N GLY A 51 4.25 13.88 -0.13
CA GLY A 51 5.24 14.36 -1.09
C GLY A 51 4.67 14.40 -2.51
N PRO A 52 5.04 15.38 -3.34
CA PRO A 52 4.61 15.43 -4.73
C PRO A 52 5.11 14.21 -5.51
N GLY A 53 4.39 13.84 -6.56
CA GLY A 53 4.73 12.69 -7.40
C GLY A 53 4.27 11.33 -6.86
N LYS A 54 3.58 11.26 -5.72
CA LYS A 54 2.88 10.05 -5.26
C LYS A 54 1.51 9.91 -5.94
N ALA A 55 1.06 8.69 -6.23
CA ALA A 55 -0.30 8.45 -6.72
C ALA A 55 -1.38 9.01 -5.77
N THR A 56 -1.18 8.82 -4.47
CA THR A 56 -2.04 9.39 -3.41
C THR A 56 -2.08 10.92 -3.47
N PHE A 57 -0.95 11.59 -3.73
CA PHE A 57 -0.89 13.05 -3.80
C PHE A 57 -1.75 13.58 -4.95
N ASP A 58 -1.63 12.99 -6.14
CA ASP A 58 -2.42 13.38 -7.30
C ASP A 58 -3.91 13.12 -7.05
N ALA A 59 -4.25 11.94 -6.51
CA ALA A 59 -5.62 11.55 -6.23
C ALA A 59 -6.32 12.50 -5.24
N VAL A 60 -5.66 12.84 -4.12
CA VAL A 60 -6.24 13.79 -3.14
C VAL A 60 -6.41 15.19 -3.74
N GLN A 61 -5.49 15.62 -4.60
CA GLN A 61 -5.64 16.91 -5.29
C GLN A 61 -6.79 16.90 -6.30
N GLU A 62 -6.99 15.78 -6.98
CA GLU A 62 -8.03 15.58 -8.00
C GLU A 62 -9.42 15.51 -7.36
N THR A 63 -9.60 14.66 -6.34
CA THR A 63 -10.93 14.35 -5.81
C THR A 63 -11.29 15.18 -4.58
N GLY A 64 -10.29 15.69 -3.84
CA GLY A 64 -10.51 16.33 -2.55
C GLY A 64 -10.96 15.34 -1.46
N GLU A 65 -10.80 14.04 -1.66
CA GLU A 65 -11.28 12.99 -0.75
C GLU A 65 -10.16 12.00 -0.43
N PHE A 66 -10.08 11.56 0.82
CA PHE A 66 -9.13 10.54 1.25
C PHE A 66 -9.60 9.81 2.50
N GLY A 67 -9.22 8.54 2.61
CA GLY A 67 -9.44 7.74 3.80
C GLY A 67 -8.19 7.68 4.65
N VAL A 68 -8.35 7.81 5.97
CA VAL A 68 -7.28 7.63 6.95
C VAL A 68 -7.58 6.38 7.76
N ASN A 69 -6.72 5.37 7.65
CA ASN A 69 -6.90 4.08 8.30
C ASN A 69 -5.71 3.80 9.22
N ILE A 70 -5.86 3.97 10.54
CA ILE A 70 -4.74 3.84 11.49
C ILE A 70 -4.31 2.37 11.60
N VAL A 71 -3.06 2.11 11.26
CA VAL A 71 -2.53 0.76 11.06
C VAL A 71 -2.39 0.03 12.39
N SER A 72 -2.89 -1.20 12.47
CA SER A 72 -2.74 -2.07 13.63
C SER A 72 -1.44 -2.89 13.60
N GLU A 73 -1.00 -3.39 14.75
CA GLU A 73 0.23 -4.20 14.88
C GLU A 73 0.29 -5.40 13.93
N GLU A 74 -0.88 -5.99 13.66
CA GLU A 74 -1.14 -7.16 12.79
C GLU A 74 -0.88 -6.84 11.31
N GLN A 75 -1.07 -5.59 10.90
CA GLN A 75 -0.91 -5.13 9.51
C GLN A 75 0.54 -4.75 9.15
N ALA A 76 1.52 -5.29 9.89
CA ALA A 76 2.96 -5.00 9.76
C ALA A 76 3.53 -5.17 8.35
N THR A 77 3.03 -6.20 7.65
CA THR A 77 3.46 -6.59 6.31
C THR A 77 2.80 -5.69 5.27
N ALA A 78 1.48 -5.52 5.35
CA ALA A 78 0.70 -4.59 4.53
C ALA A 78 1.26 -3.16 4.60
N MET A 79 1.62 -2.70 5.80
CA MET A 79 2.26 -1.39 6.03
C MET A 79 3.57 -1.21 5.26
N ALA A 80 4.47 -2.20 5.33
CA ALA A 80 5.74 -2.13 4.61
C ALA A 80 5.50 -2.13 3.10
N PHE A 81 4.63 -3.02 2.64
CA PHE A 81 4.28 -3.13 1.23
C PHE A 81 3.69 -1.82 0.67
N ALA A 82 2.69 -1.24 1.36
CA ALA A 82 2.06 0.01 0.95
C ALA A 82 3.02 1.21 0.88
N GLY A 83 4.10 1.20 1.68
CA GLY A 83 5.11 2.25 1.71
C GLY A 83 6.28 2.06 0.73
N HIS A 84 6.54 0.84 0.27
CA HIS A 84 7.68 0.54 -0.62
C HIS A 84 7.32 0.60 -2.11
N PHE A 85 6.07 0.37 -2.47
CA PHE A 85 5.61 0.33 -3.87
C PHE A 85 4.70 1.51 -4.20
N THR A 86 4.75 1.95 -5.45
CA THR A 86 3.95 3.07 -5.94
C THR A 86 2.66 2.58 -6.57
N GLY A 87 1.54 3.23 -6.25
CA GLY A 87 0.25 2.96 -6.91
C GLY A 87 0.20 3.41 -8.37
N ARG A 88 1.30 3.96 -8.91
CA ARG A 88 1.41 4.31 -10.34
C ARG A 88 1.76 3.12 -11.23
N SER A 89 2.35 2.08 -10.66
CA SER A 89 2.89 0.94 -11.42
C SER A 89 2.06 -0.32 -11.20
N VAL A 90 1.44 -0.47 -10.03
CA VAL A 90 0.60 -1.62 -9.68
C VAL A 90 -0.60 -1.18 -8.84
N ASN A 91 -1.71 -1.91 -8.96
CA ASN A 91 -2.81 -1.77 -8.03
C ASN A 91 -2.46 -2.50 -6.73
N LYS A 92 -1.99 -1.77 -5.70
CA LYS A 92 -1.63 -2.39 -4.41
C LYS A 92 -2.80 -3.06 -3.69
N LEU A 93 -4.03 -2.60 -3.93
CA LEU A 93 -5.24 -3.19 -3.36
C LEU A 93 -5.61 -4.53 -4.02
N SER A 94 -4.95 -4.92 -5.12
CA SER A 94 -5.06 -6.28 -5.65
C SER A 94 -4.48 -7.33 -4.71
N SER A 95 -3.60 -6.95 -3.78
CA SER A 95 -2.91 -7.86 -2.87
C SER A 95 -3.85 -8.42 -1.81
N GLU A 96 -3.69 -9.70 -1.46
CA GLU A 96 -4.41 -10.35 -0.35
C GLU A 96 -4.16 -9.70 1.02
N LEU A 97 -3.18 -8.80 1.11
CA LEU A 97 -2.89 -8.04 2.31
C LEU A 97 -3.92 -6.95 2.63
N PHE A 98 -4.78 -6.57 1.67
CA PHE A 98 -5.78 -5.52 1.86
C PHE A 98 -7.17 -6.10 1.67
N ASP A 99 -7.81 -6.41 2.80
CA ASP A 99 -9.24 -6.66 2.85
C ASP A 99 -9.99 -5.33 2.92
N THR A 100 -10.58 -4.91 1.80
CA THR A 100 -11.20 -3.59 1.66
C THR A 100 -12.72 -3.64 1.67
N TYR A 101 -13.32 -2.61 2.24
CA TYR A 101 -14.75 -2.33 2.13
C TYR A 101 -14.99 -0.92 1.59
N ARG A 102 -16.17 -0.72 1.02
CA ARG A 102 -16.58 0.59 0.52
C ARG A 102 -16.99 1.48 1.70
N GLY A 103 -16.38 2.65 1.81
CA GLY A 103 -16.78 3.70 2.76
C GLY A 103 -18.25 4.07 2.62
N ASN A 104 -18.89 4.41 3.73
CA ASN A 104 -20.32 4.67 3.78
C ASN A 104 -20.66 6.01 3.12
N THR A 105 -19.81 7.02 3.34
CA THR A 105 -20.14 8.41 2.99
C THR A 105 -19.49 8.87 1.68
N LEU A 106 -18.20 8.59 1.47
CA LEU A 106 -17.44 8.98 0.26
C LEU A 106 -17.15 7.78 -0.66
N GLY A 107 -17.40 6.56 -0.19
CA GLY A 107 -17.18 5.36 -1.01
C GLY A 107 -15.70 5.03 -1.24
N LEU A 108 -14.81 5.54 -0.38
CA LEU A 108 -13.38 5.25 -0.42
C LEU A 108 -13.11 3.76 -0.12
N PRO A 109 -12.00 3.17 -0.62
CA PRO A 109 -11.65 1.78 -0.33
C PRO A 109 -11.04 1.70 1.08
N MET A 110 -11.87 1.62 2.11
CA MET A 110 -11.45 1.55 3.50
C MET A 110 -10.94 0.15 3.84
N ILE A 111 -10.06 0.01 4.84
CA ILE A 111 -9.33 -1.24 5.10
C ILE A 111 -9.75 -1.86 6.44
N HIS A 112 -10.19 -3.11 6.42
CA HIS A 112 -10.51 -3.87 7.64
C HIS A 112 -9.27 -4.11 8.52
N GLY A 113 -9.50 -4.27 9.82
CA GLY A 113 -8.44 -4.57 10.80
C GLY A 113 -7.58 -3.36 11.22
N CYS A 114 -7.95 -2.15 10.79
CA CYS A 114 -7.38 -0.90 11.28
C CYS A 114 -7.99 -0.49 12.63
N LEU A 115 -7.26 0.31 13.41
CA LEU A 115 -7.72 0.84 14.71
C LEU A 115 -8.81 1.91 14.53
N LEU A 116 -8.65 2.75 13.52
CA LEU A 116 -9.56 3.82 13.11
C LEU A 116 -9.64 3.77 11.60
N ASN A 117 -10.84 3.94 11.06
CA ASN A 117 -11.09 4.21 9.65
C ASN A 117 -11.88 5.52 9.60
N ALA A 118 -11.34 6.55 8.95
CA ALA A 118 -11.97 7.87 8.84
C ALA A 118 -12.03 8.31 7.37
N GLU A 119 -13.21 8.70 6.91
CA GLU A 119 -13.42 9.31 5.59
C GLU A 119 -13.28 10.83 5.71
N CYS A 120 -12.42 11.42 4.90
CA CYS A 120 -12.07 12.84 5.01
C CYS A 120 -12.37 13.60 3.72
N ARG A 121 -13.02 14.77 3.82
CA ARG A 121 -13.08 15.78 2.76
C ARG A 121 -12.04 16.86 2.98
N LEU A 122 -11.27 17.18 1.95
CA LEU A 122 -10.22 18.18 1.99
C LEU A 122 -10.81 19.57 2.25
N VAL A 123 -10.36 20.22 3.32
CA VAL A 123 -10.74 21.59 3.68
C VAL A 123 -9.59 22.59 3.54
N ASN A 124 -8.34 22.11 3.57
CA ASN A 124 -7.18 22.98 3.37
C ASN A 124 -5.96 22.23 2.80
N ARG A 125 -5.09 22.94 2.09
CA ARG A 125 -3.81 22.45 1.60
C ARG A 125 -2.70 23.47 1.86
N VAL A 126 -1.60 23.05 2.47
CA VAL A 126 -0.49 23.96 2.84
C VAL A 126 0.85 23.36 2.43
N GLN A 127 1.62 24.08 1.62
CA GLN A 127 2.97 23.65 1.24
C GLN A 127 3.92 23.78 2.46
N MET A 128 4.54 22.67 2.86
CA MET A 128 5.42 22.55 4.03
C MET A 128 6.82 22.09 3.59
N GLY A 129 7.50 22.90 2.77
CA GLY A 129 8.81 22.54 2.23
C GLY A 129 8.70 21.51 1.10
N ASP A 130 9.16 20.28 1.32
CA ASP A 130 9.16 19.19 0.33
C ASP A 130 7.88 18.31 0.35
N HIS A 131 6.94 18.60 1.25
CA HIS A 131 5.64 17.95 1.35
C HIS A 131 4.52 18.99 1.38
N THR A 132 3.31 18.59 1.01
CA THR A 132 2.08 19.38 1.22
C THR A 132 1.27 18.73 2.32
N ALA A 133 0.85 19.52 3.30
CA ALA A 133 -0.13 19.10 4.31
C ALA A 133 -1.53 19.21 3.70
N PHE A 134 -2.22 18.09 3.58
CA PHE A 134 -3.64 18.02 3.22
C PHE A 134 -4.44 17.87 4.51
N VAL A 135 -5.29 18.85 4.82
CA VAL A 135 -6.13 18.86 6.02
C VAL A 135 -7.54 18.51 5.59
N GLY A 136 -8.07 17.41 6.10
CA GLY A 136 -9.42 16.96 5.83
C GLY A 136 -10.30 16.98 7.07
N GLU A 137 -11.56 17.35 6.87
CA GLU A 137 -12.63 17.19 7.85
C GLU A 137 -13.16 15.77 7.78
N VAL A 138 -13.23 15.10 8.93
CA VAL A 138 -13.75 13.75 9.05
C VAL A 138 -15.27 13.78 8.94
N VAL A 139 -15.80 13.18 7.88
CA VAL A 139 -17.25 13.13 7.60
C VAL A 139 -17.90 11.82 8.03
N ASP A 140 -17.10 10.76 8.23
CA ASP A 140 -17.53 9.46 8.74
C ASP A 140 -16.32 8.75 9.37
N PHE A 141 -16.55 7.94 10.40
CA PHE A 141 -15.49 7.12 10.99
C PHE A 141 -16.01 5.89 11.75
N SER A 142 -15.13 4.90 11.88
CA SER A 142 -15.30 3.75 12.77
C SER A 142 -14.02 3.47 13.56
N VAL A 143 -14.17 2.92 14.77
CA VAL A 143 -13.06 2.59 15.67
C VAL A 143 -13.20 1.14 16.12
N ASP A 144 -12.10 0.38 16.03
CA ASP A 144 -11.97 -0.93 16.64
C ASP A 144 -11.02 -0.85 17.84
N ALA A 145 -11.59 -0.60 19.02
CA ALA A 145 -10.83 -0.45 20.27
C ALA A 145 -10.09 -1.72 20.71
N THR A 146 -10.29 -2.87 20.06
CA THR A 146 -9.57 -4.10 20.35
C THR A 146 -8.18 -4.15 19.70
N LYS A 147 -7.94 -3.31 18.69
CA LYS A 147 -6.65 -3.24 17.98
C LYS A 147 -5.64 -2.41 18.76
N ARG A 148 -4.36 -2.67 18.47
CA ARG A 148 -3.23 -1.85 18.94
C ARG A 148 -2.54 -1.18 17.76
N PRO A 149 -2.20 0.12 17.85
CA PRO A 149 -1.54 0.83 16.77
C PRO A 149 -0.08 0.40 16.62
N ILE A 150 0.44 0.47 15.40
CA ILE A 150 1.90 0.46 15.20
C ILE A 150 2.45 1.83 15.57
N VAL A 151 3.46 1.84 16.44
CA VAL A 151 4.27 3.02 16.74
C VAL A 151 5.69 2.79 16.23
N LEU A 152 6.20 3.71 15.42
CA LEU A 152 7.55 3.69 14.87
C LEU A 152 8.46 4.69 15.59
N PHE A 153 9.75 4.34 15.67
CA PHE A 153 10.86 5.15 16.17
C PHE A 153 12.11 4.84 15.33
N ARG A 154 13.02 5.81 15.16
CA ARG A 154 14.22 5.64 14.31
C ARG A 154 13.91 5.30 12.85
N GLY A 155 12.71 5.64 12.40
CA GLY A 155 12.16 5.50 11.05
C GLY A 155 11.82 4.07 10.62
N THR A 156 12.18 3.03 11.39
CA THR A 156 11.84 1.64 11.05
C THR A 156 11.73 0.71 12.27
N ARG A 157 12.06 1.18 13.47
CA ARG A 157 11.93 0.37 14.70
C ARG A 157 10.55 0.58 15.25
N ARG A 158 9.96 -0.46 15.84
CA ARG A 158 8.75 -0.28 16.64
C ARG A 158 9.10 0.20 18.03
N ALA A 159 8.30 1.10 18.58
CA ALA A 159 8.26 1.32 20.01
C ALA A 159 7.34 0.25 20.62
N GLY A 160 7.86 -0.57 21.54
CA GLY A 160 7.15 -1.72 22.10
C GLY A 160 7.79 -3.07 21.76
N PRO A 161 7.10 -4.20 22.05
CA PRO A 161 7.61 -5.54 21.85
C PRO A 161 8.05 -5.78 20.40
N ARG A 162 9.13 -6.54 20.23
CA ARG A 162 9.63 -6.87 18.90
C ARG A 162 8.68 -7.87 18.23
N VAL A 163 7.83 -7.39 17.33
CA VAL A 163 7.07 -8.28 16.44
C VAL A 163 8.04 -8.93 15.47
N GLN A 164 8.19 -10.25 15.56
CA GLN A 164 9.00 -10.99 14.60
C GLN A 164 8.25 -10.99 13.26
N ARG A 165 8.80 -10.33 12.24
CA ARG A 165 8.24 -10.45 10.88
C ARG A 165 8.36 -11.91 10.46
N ALA A 166 7.21 -12.55 10.28
CA ALA A 166 7.13 -13.84 9.61
C ALA A 166 7.77 -13.70 8.22
N VAL A 167 8.30 -14.81 7.70
CA VAL A 167 8.67 -14.83 6.28
C VAL A 167 7.38 -14.73 5.48
N SER A 168 7.22 -13.69 4.67
CA SER A 168 6.01 -13.43 3.89
C SER A 168 6.39 -12.97 2.48
N VAL A 169 5.53 -13.25 1.51
CA VAL A 169 5.62 -12.68 0.16
C VAL A 169 4.40 -11.78 -0.01
N ALA A 170 4.63 -10.50 -0.28
CA ALA A 170 3.60 -9.57 -0.71
C ALA A 170 3.72 -9.42 -2.22
N VAL A 171 2.59 -9.35 -2.92
CA VAL A 171 2.55 -9.16 -4.37
C VAL A 171 1.34 -8.32 -4.74
N ALA A 172 1.48 -7.52 -5.79
CA ALA A 172 0.41 -6.81 -6.47
C ALA A 172 0.68 -6.81 -7.97
N GLY A 173 -0.37 -6.62 -8.77
CA GLY A 173 -0.23 -6.47 -10.20
C GLY A 173 -1.06 -5.33 -10.78
N ALA A 174 -0.77 -5.01 -12.02
CA ALA A 174 -1.61 -4.22 -12.89
C ALA A 174 -1.57 -4.82 -14.30
N TYR A 175 -2.68 -4.65 -15.01
CA TYR A 175 -2.82 -5.03 -16.40
C TYR A 175 -2.97 -3.77 -17.25
N GLU A 176 -2.18 -3.66 -18.31
CA GLU A 176 -2.35 -2.66 -19.35
C GLU A 176 -2.58 -3.40 -20.67
N GLY A 177 -3.81 -3.33 -21.21
CA GLY A 177 -4.24 -4.10 -22.38
C GLY A 177 -4.82 -3.22 -23.50
N GLY A 178 -4.44 -3.51 -24.75
CA GLY A 178 -4.88 -2.79 -25.95
C GLY A 178 -4.21 -3.26 -27.25
N VAL A 179 -4.29 -4.55 -27.58
CA VAL A 179 -3.78 -5.28 -28.78
C VAL A 179 -2.52 -6.13 -28.51
N ALA A 180 -2.50 -7.33 -29.15
CA ALA A 180 -1.50 -8.40 -29.19
C ALA A 180 -0.20 -8.17 -28.38
N GLY A 181 -0.06 -8.95 -27.29
CA GLY A 181 1.10 -8.88 -26.39
C GLY A 181 0.81 -8.23 -25.04
N SER A 182 -0.44 -8.31 -24.54
CA SER A 182 -0.82 -7.76 -23.24
C SER A 182 0.10 -8.26 -22.12
N ARG A 183 0.59 -7.32 -21.31
CA ARG A 183 1.52 -7.62 -20.21
C ARG A 183 0.87 -7.32 -18.88
N MET A 184 1.17 -8.18 -17.91
CA MET A 184 0.91 -7.92 -16.51
C MET A 184 2.20 -7.42 -15.86
N THR A 185 2.15 -6.23 -15.27
CA THR A 185 3.21 -5.73 -14.41
C THR A 185 3.00 -6.28 -13.01
N ILE A 186 4.02 -6.93 -12.44
CA ILE A 186 3.96 -7.55 -11.13
C ILE A 186 5.07 -7.00 -10.25
N GLU A 187 4.71 -6.51 -9.07
CA GLU A 187 5.65 -6.04 -8.06
C GLU A 187 5.40 -6.75 -6.73
N GLY A 188 6.48 -7.01 -5.99
CA GLY A 188 6.36 -7.69 -4.71
C GLY A 188 7.56 -7.57 -3.80
N GLU A 189 7.36 -7.95 -2.54
CA GLU A 189 8.38 -7.96 -1.50
C GLU A 189 8.37 -9.28 -0.73
N LEU A 190 9.52 -9.93 -0.69
CA LEU A 190 9.81 -11.05 0.20
C LEU A 190 10.43 -10.54 1.50
N ALA A 191 9.64 -10.49 2.57
CA ALA A 191 10.15 -10.23 3.90
C ALA A 191 10.89 -11.48 4.40
N ALA A 192 12.21 -11.37 4.63
CA ALA A 192 12.99 -12.50 5.09
C ALA A 192 14.22 -12.08 5.91
N ARG A 193 14.72 -12.99 6.75
CA ARG A 193 15.75 -12.69 7.78
C ARG A 193 17.08 -12.20 7.20
N LYS A 194 17.57 -12.85 6.13
CA LYS A 194 18.85 -12.49 5.48
C LYS A 194 18.61 -11.56 4.29
N ARG A 195 19.38 -10.47 4.20
CA ARG A 195 19.38 -9.50 3.10
C ARG A 195 20.30 -9.96 1.97
N VAL A 196 19.84 -10.97 1.24
CA VAL A 196 20.49 -11.54 0.06
C VAL A 196 19.43 -11.78 -1.01
N GLN A 197 19.84 -11.80 -2.28
CA GLN A 197 18.95 -12.14 -3.38
C GLN A 197 18.38 -13.55 -3.18
N LYS A 198 17.09 -13.71 -3.49
CA LYS A 198 16.37 -14.98 -3.43
C LYS A 198 15.54 -15.15 -4.68
N LEU A 199 15.40 -16.39 -5.12
CA LEU A 199 14.51 -16.74 -6.23
C LEU A 199 13.06 -16.79 -5.72
N VAL A 200 12.17 -16.08 -6.41
CA VAL A 200 10.72 -16.11 -6.22
C VAL A 200 10.12 -16.64 -7.51
N HIS A 201 9.23 -17.63 -7.39
CA HIS A 201 8.48 -18.19 -8.51
C HIS A 201 7.15 -17.46 -8.62
N VAL A 202 6.82 -16.94 -9.79
CA VAL A 202 5.58 -16.21 -10.05
C VAL A 202 4.77 -16.97 -11.09
N SER A 203 3.49 -17.19 -10.84
CA SER A 203 2.56 -17.68 -11.85
C SER A 203 1.27 -16.87 -11.89
N ILE A 204 0.64 -16.89 -13.06
CA ILE A 204 -0.64 -16.25 -13.34
C ILE A 204 -1.63 -17.35 -13.68
N LYS A 205 -2.78 -17.34 -13.01
CA LYS A 205 -3.92 -18.18 -13.32
C LYS A 205 -5.05 -17.36 -13.92
N ASP A 206 -5.71 -17.92 -14.91
CA ASP A 206 -6.91 -17.35 -15.53
C ASP A 206 -8.15 -17.48 -14.62
N PRO A 207 -9.31 -16.92 -15.02
CA PRO A 207 -10.55 -17.03 -14.25
C PRO A 207 -11.03 -18.46 -14.00
N GLU A 208 -10.68 -19.40 -14.89
CA GLU A 208 -10.97 -20.83 -14.77
C GLU A 208 -10.01 -21.55 -13.80
N GLY A 209 -8.91 -20.89 -13.42
CA GLY A 209 -7.91 -21.37 -12.47
C GLY A 209 -6.73 -22.10 -13.10
N GLU A 210 -6.65 -22.13 -14.43
CA GLU A 210 -5.56 -22.73 -15.19
C GLU A 210 -4.33 -21.81 -15.22
N GLU A 211 -3.14 -22.39 -15.11
CA GLU A 211 -1.89 -21.61 -15.14
C GLU A 211 -1.56 -21.23 -16.59
N VAL A 212 -1.71 -19.94 -16.90
CA VAL A 212 -1.50 -19.39 -18.25
C VAL A 212 -0.12 -18.77 -18.46
N SER A 213 0.58 -18.45 -17.38
CA SER A 213 1.91 -17.85 -17.44
C SER A 213 2.72 -18.13 -16.19
N ARG A 214 4.03 -18.31 -16.34
CA ARG A 214 4.96 -18.57 -15.23
C ARG A 214 6.33 -17.96 -15.50
N GLY A 215 6.94 -17.42 -14.46
CA GLY A 215 8.28 -16.83 -14.52
C GLY A 215 8.98 -16.88 -13.16
N ASP A 216 10.30 -16.76 -13.20
CA ASP A 216 11.14 -16.73 -12.02
C ASP A 216 11.84 -15.37 -11.93
N VAL A 217 11.89 -14.78 -10.73
CA VAL A 217 12.54 -13.49 -10.50
C VAL A 217 13.42 -13.54 -9.26
N ARG A 218 14.60 -12.92 -9.34
CA ARG A 218 15.45 -12.73 -8.16
C ARG A 218 15.11 -11.42 -7.47
N THR A 219 14.89 -11.48 -6.16
CA THR A 219 14.74 -10.27 -5.35
C THR A 219 16.03 -9.46 -5.32
N ASP A 220 15.92 -8.15 -5.11
CA ASP A 220 17.03 -7.32 -4.73
C ASP A 220 17.57 -7.69 -3.33
N GLY A 221 18.66 -7.05 -2.89
CA GLY A 221 19.24 -7.28 -1.55
C GLY A 221 18.33 -6.89 -0.38
N ARG A 222 17.18 -6.27 -0.64
CA ARG A 222 16.15 -5.90 0.34
C ARG A 222 14.90 -6.78 0.26
N GLY A 223 14.82 -7.70 -0.70
CA GLY A 223 13.69 -8.61 -0.88
C GLY A 223 12.64 -8.15 -1.90
N ARG A 224 12.84 -7.01 -2.58
CA ARG A 224 11.88 -6.49 -3.56
C ARG A 224 12.12 -7.12 -4.93
N PHE A 225 11.06 -7.31 -5.71
CA PHE A 225 11.14 -7.82 -7.07
C PHE A 225 10.12 -7.14 -7.97
N HIS A 226 10.41 -7.15 -9.26
CA HIS A 226 9.56 -6.65 -10.33
C HIS A 226 9.68 -7.61 -11.50
N LEU A 227 8.56 -7.91 -12.15
CA LEU A 227 8.48 -8.81 -13.28
C LEU A 227 7.38 -8.34 -14.23
N GLU A 228 7.65 -8.37 -15.53
CA GLU A 228 6.62 -8.28 -16.57
C GLU A 228 6.37 -9.68 -17.11
N MET A 229 5.10 -10.07 -17.20
CA MET A 229 4.70 -11.38 -17.72
C MET A 229 3.66 -11.19 -18.82
N SER A 230 3.86 -11.88 -19.94
CA SER A 230 2.86 -11.91 -21.01
C SER A 230 1.69 -12.80 -20.59
N ILE A 231 0.50 -12.35 -20.96
CA ILE A 231 -0.74 -13.12 -20.89
C ILE A 231 -1.08 -13.57 -22.34
N PRO A 232 -1.60 -14.80 -22.58
CA PRO A 232 -1.95 -15.26 -23.92
C PRO A 232 -2.90 -14.31 -24.68
N GLY A 233 -2.79 -14.24 -26.00
CA GLY A 233 -3.57 -13.28 -26.81
C GLY A 233 -5.06 -13.65 -26.96
N ASP A 234 -5.40 -14.91 -26.68
CA ASP A 234 -6.74 -15.49 -26.61
C ASP A 234 -7.33 -15.47 -25.19
N SER A 235 -6.75 -14.69 -24.30
CA SER A 235 -7.16 -14.62 -22.90
C SER A 235 -8.58 -14.10 -22.72
N VAL A 236 -9.30 -14.74 -21.81
CA VAL A 236 -10.68 -14.43 -21.46
C VAL A 236 -10.70 -13.22 -20.52
N SER A 237 -11.62 -12.29 -20.72
CA SER A 237 -11.85 -11.20 -19.76
C SER A 237 -12.31 -11.77 -18.42
N GLY A 238 -11.78 -11.25 -17.32
CA GLY A 238 -12.09 -11.74 -15.98
C GLY A 238 -11.01 -11.43 -14.96
N VAL A 239 -11.08 -12.08 -13.80
CA VAL A 239 -10.16 -11.86 -12.69
C VAL A 239 -9.07 -12.95 -12.70
N TYR A 240 -7.82 -12.51 -12.87
CA TYR A 240 -6.64 -13.38 -12.88
C TYR A 240 -5.99 -13.40 -11.50
N GLU A 241 -5.56 -14.57 -11.04
CA GLU A 241 -4.79 -14.73 -9.79
C GLU A 241 -3.29 -14.71 -10.09
N ILE A 242 -2.57 -13.77 -9.48
CA ILE A 242 -1.10 -13.80 -9.40
C ILE A 242 -0.70 -14.54 -8.14
N ARG A 243 0.19 -15.53 -8.26
CA ARG A 243 0.82 -16.20 -7.12
C ARG A 243 2.32 -15.97 -7.13
N ALA A 244 2.87 -15.44 -6.05
CA ALA A 244 4.31 -15.32 -5.84
C ALA A 244 4.75 -16.23 -4.69
N GLN A 245 5.67 -17.16 -4.97
CA GLN A 245 6.07 -18.21 -4.05
C GLN A 245 7.57 -18.17 -3.73
N TYR A 246 7.88 -18.22 -2.43
CA TYR A 246 9.22 -18.49 -1.91
C TYR A 246 9.17 -19.66 -0.93
N ARG A 247 9.74 -20.81 -1.31
CA ARG A 247 9.65 -22.05 -0.53
C ARG A 247 8.18 -22.43 -0.27
N ARG A 248 7.75 -22.44 1.00
CA ARG A 248 6.37 -22.74 1.42
C ARG A 248 5.50 -21.50 1.62
N VAL A 249 6.07 -20.31 1.44
CA VAL A 249 5.37 -19.03 1.64
C VAL A 249 4.85 -18.57 0.29
N VAL A 250 3.57 -18.25 0.24
CA VAL A 250 2.87 -17.77 -0.96
C VAL A 250 2.27 -16.41 -0.65
N GLY A 251 2.39 -15.49 -1.59
CA GLY A 251 1.65 -14.23 -1.66
C GLY A 251 0.71 -14.27 -2.85
N LYS A 252 -0.48 -13.69 -2.72
CA LYS A 252 -1.47 -13.61 -3.80
C LYS A 252 -1.90 -12.18 -4.13
N ALA A 253 -2.29 -11.99 -5.38
CA ALA A 253 -3.01 -10.81 -5.84
C ALA A 253 -4.03 -11.15 -6.94
N TRP A 254 -5.03 -10.29 -7.12
CA TRP A 254 -6.07 -10.45 -8.14
C TRP A 254 -6.15 -9.23 -9.06
N VAL A 255 -6.05 -9.46 -10.37
CA VAL A 255 -6.05 -8.39 -11.38
C VAL A 255 -7.19 -8.64 -12.35
N GLU A 256 -8.03 -7.62 -12.53
CA GLU A 256 -9.07 -7.63 -13.55
C GLU A 256 -8.46 -7.35 -14.92
N VAL A 257 -8.77 -8.23 -15.88
CA VAL A 257 -8.37 -8.14 -17.28
C VAL A 257 -9.65 -7.94 -18.09
N THR A 258 -9.72 -6.84 -18.83
CA THR A 258 -10.85 -6.47 -19.70
C THR A 258 -10.51 -6.69 -21.16
#